data_AF-A5H9S0-F1
#
_entry.id   AF-A5H9S0-F1
#
_cell.length_a   1.000
_cell.length_b   1.000
_cell.length_c   1.000
_cell.angle_alpha   90.00
_cell.angle_beta   90.00
_cell.angle_gamma   90.00
#
_symmetry.space_group_name_H-M   'P 1'
#
loop_
_entity.id
_entity.type
_entity.pdbx_description
1 polymer ?
#
loop_
_entity_poly.entity_id
_entity_poly.type
_entity_poly.pdbx_seq_one_letter_code
_entity_poly.pdbx_strand_id
1 'polypeptide(L)'
;MKQIVLKTSLLMTLSSLLVACSGGGGSAGNRADRVEQKAQPVQSNSEPSSAPIKNPTNTATNDSLHDKLSMSSHDTSKENSQQSSFQAPLEQEKKQPAQENLTWTGYHVSEVGNASNNVDKDNVTVFTFVEYNSQYNDDPVFDKTKTQSKTISLVDGKNESKEDYYHFTLKDALFYYGSYGQPSADYKKVEKNYIYAIKPDAINNENLNALTATYHQEDGFIYSVLSDVNRVGSEYIPQYGNVTLTFRNGKIYGEIYRYNRGRDDLFQLSGEDRNLILTPHKNNPHDLSPTGPDNMTMELNFINAEKTDKKYVVGVGKAEKYYGLLFAEKSHQAQ
;
A
#
# COMPACT_ATOMS: atom_id res chain seq x y z
N MET A 1 8.01 23.96 51.48
CA MET A 1 9.13 23.21 52.08
C MET A 1 9.66 22.24 51.03
N LYS A 2 10.96 22.38 50.73
CA LYS A 2 11.94 21.44 50.14
C LYS A 2 11.51 20.48 49.01
N GLN A 3 12.03 20.79 47.82
CA GLN A 3 12.24 19.89 46.69
C GLN A 3 13.14 18.71 47.07
N ILE A 4 12.90 17.55 46.50
CA ILE A 4 13.89 16.47 46.38
C ILE A 4 14.08 16.19 44.91
N VAL A 5 15.25 16.59 44.42
CA VAL A 5 15.82 16.29 43.11
C VAL A 5 16.69 15.05 43.31
N LEU A 6 16.36 13.93 42.66
CA LEU A 6 17.27 12.79 42.56
C LEU A 6 17.90 12.78 41.17
N LYS A 7 19.11 13.36 41.09
CA LYS A 7 20.04 13.16 39.99
C LYS A 7 20.89 11.94 40.34
N THR A 8 20.71 10.84 39.62
CA THR A 8 21.69 9.75 39.60
C THR A 8 22.16 9.55 38.17
N SER A 9 23.28 10.19 37.89
CA SER A 9 24.18 9.87 36.78
C SER A 9 24.68 8.43 36.95
N LEU A 10 24.51 7.60 35.93
CA LEU A 10 25.30 6.38 35.78
C LEU A 10 25.89 6.35 34.37
N LEU A 11 27.02 7.05 34.24
CA LEU A 11 28.01 6.82 33.20
C LEU A 11 28.82 5.58 33.63
N MET A 12 28.73 4.50 32.87
CA MET A 12 29.77 3.48 32.83
C MET A 12 30.06 3.13 31.37
N THR A 13 31.22 3.63 30.96
CA THR A 13 31.97 3.35 29.74
C THR A 13 32.75 2.04 29.82
N LEU A 14 33.28 1.59 28.67
CA LEU A 14 34.31 0.54 28.44
C LEU A 14 33.81 -0.91 28.53
N SER A 15 34.19 -1.87 27.68
CA SER A 15 35.24 -1.94 26.65
C SER A 15 34.98 -3.10 25.69
N SER A 16 35.47 -2.91 24.48
CA SER A 16 35.77 -3.88 23.43
C SER A 16 36.57 -5.10 23.89
N LEU A 17 36.15 -6.28 23.43
CA LEU A 17 37.01 -7.47 23.30
C LEU A 17 37.07 -7.87 21.81
N LEU A 18 38.20 -7.56 21.19
CA LEU A 18 38.72 -8.27 20.02
C LEU A 18 39.60 -9.42 20.53
N VAL A 19 39.35 -10.64 20.09
CA VAL A 19 40.39 -11.66 19.90
C VAL A 19 40.13 -12.39 18.59
N ALA A 20 41.20 -12.52 17.84
CA ALA A 20 41.31 -13.06 16.49
C ALA A 20 41.76 -14.53 16.47
N CYS A 21 41.97 -15.04 15.25
CA CYS A 21 42.73 -16.24 14.87
C CYS A 21 41.96 -17.57 15.03
N SER A 22 42.07 -18.58 14.16
CA SER A 22 42.83 -18.78 12.91
C SER A 22 42.57 -20.21 12.42
N GLY A 23 42.72 -20.45 11.12
CA GLY A 23 43.13 -21.75 10.54
C GLY A 23 41.99 -22.68 10.14
N GLY A 24 42.03 -23.39 9.01
CA GLY A 24 43.07 -23.59 8.01
C GLY A 24 42.90 -24.97 7.34
N GLY A 25 43.21 -25.06 6.04
CA GLY A 25 43.42 -26.31 5.27
C GLY A 25 42.15 -26.93 4.66
N GLY A 26 42.09 -27.41 3.42
CA GLY A 26 43.12 -27.67 2.41
C GLY A 26 42.96 -29.10 1.83
N SER A 27 42.97 -29.20 0.49
CA SER A 27 43.14 -30.42 -0.35
C SER A 27 41.91 -31.32 -0.61
N ALA A 28 41.69 -31.94 -1.77
CA ALA A 28 42.33 -31.92 -3.11
C ALA A 28 41.51 -32.78 -4.12
N GLY A 29 41.69 -32.52 -5.43
CA GLY A 29 41.47 -33.44 -6.58
C GLY A 29 40.07 -33.41 -7.25
N ASN A 30 39.88 -33.29 -8.57
CA ASN A 30 40.77 -33.43 -9.74
C ASN A 30 40.23 -32.69 -11.00
N ARG A 31 41.19 -32.34 -11.88
CA ARG A 31 41.17 -31.95 -13.32
C ARG A 31 40.14 -32.70 -14.20
N ALA A 32 39.73 -32.32 -15.42
CA ALA A 32 40.21 -31.43 -16.50
C ALA A 32 38.95 -30.93 -17.29
N ASP A 33 38.89 -29.89 -18.12
CA ASP A 33 39.72 -29.57 -19.27
C ASP A 33 39.66 -28.07 -19.63
N ARG A 34 40.75 -27.60 -20.23
CA ARG A 34 41.06 -26.22 -20.63
C ARG A 34 40.76 -26.07 -22.13
N VAL A 35 40.00 -25.04 -22.51
CA VAL A 35 40.14 -24.41 -23.83
C VAL A 35 40.28 -22.91 -23.63
N GLU A 36 41.49 -22.42 -23.87
CA GLU A 36 41.80 -21.01 -24.05
C GLU A 36 41.17 -20.53 -25.36
N GLN A 37 40.50 -19.38 -25.33
CA GLN A 37 40.39 -18.57 -26.55
C GLN A 37 40.84 -17.13 -26.27
N LYS A 38 41.89 -16.81 -27.03
CA LYS A 38 42.70 -15.60 -27.08
C LYS A 38 41.86 -14.35 -27.43
N ALA A 39 42.15 -13.24 -26.76
CA ALA A 39 41.82 -11.89 -27.20
C ALA A 39 42.89 -11.34 -28.16
N GLN A 40 42.47 -10.49 -29.13
CA GLN A 40 43.20 -9.36 -29.77
C GLN A 40 42.44 -8.87 -31.04
N PRO A 41 42.69 -7.67 -31.62
CA PRO A 41 42.72 -6.31 -31.06
C PRO A 41 41.87 -5.29 -31.89
N VAL A 42 42.00 -4.00 -31.54
CA VAL A 42 41.27 -2.78 -31.95
C VAL A 42 41.68 -2.18 -33.32
N GLN A 43 40.75 -1.49 -34.03
CA GLN A 43 40.93 -0.20 -34.78
C GLN A 43 39.55 0.34 -35.29
N SER A 44 39.04 1.51 -34.86
CA SER A 44 39.30 2.90 -35.34
C SER A 44 38.80 3.13 -36.79
N ASN A 45 38.03 4.13 -37.24
CA ASN A 45 37.49 5.44 -36.83
C ASN A 45 36.19 5.64 -37.68
N SER A 46 35.18 6.44 -37.33
CA SER A 46 35.14 7.89 -37.61
C SER A 46 33.83 8.53 -37.10
N GLU A 47 33.96 9.65 -36.38
CA GLU A 47 32.95 10.70 -36.13
C GLU A 47 32.89 11.69 -37.34
N PRO A 48 32.10 12.79 -37.34
CA PRO A 48 30.85 13.14 -36.63
C PRO A 48 29.77 13.71 -37.61
N SER A 49 28.57 14.09 -37.13
CA SER A 49 28.05 15.49 -37.26
C SER A 49 26.54 15.62 -36.97
N SER A 50 26.24 16.44 -35.96
CA SER A 50 25.19 17.48 -35.83
C SER A 50 23.68 17.22 -36.12
N ALA A 51 22.88 17.56 -35.10
CA ALA A 51 21.44 17.87 -34.98
C ALA A 51 20.88 18.86 -36.05
N PRO A 52 19.58 19.31 -36.06
CA PRO A 52 18.52 19.24 -35.02
C PRO A 52 17.02 19.08 -35.46
N ILE A 53 16.19 18.73 -34.45
CA ILE A 53 14.78 19.07 -34.11
C ILE A 53 13.85 19.69 -35.18
N LYS A 54 12.61 19.13 -35.33
CA LYS A 54 11.31 19.88 -35.37
C LYS A 54 10.07 18.95 -35.38
N ASN A 55 9.11 19.22 -34.47
CA ASN A 55 7.67 18.89 -34.54
C ASN A 55 7.00 19.67 -35.71
N PRO A 56 5.85 19.25 -36.31
CA PRO A 56 4.51 19.55 -35.74
C PRO A 56 3.30 18.63 -36.13
N THR A 57 2.34 18.56 -35.19
CA THR A 57 0.89 18.92 -35.26
C THR A 57 -0.04 18.55 -36.45
N ASN A 58 -1.18 17.93 -36.08
CA ASN A 58 -2.56 17.93 -36.63
C ASN A 58 -2.83 17.75 -38.14
N THR A 59 -3.74 16.82 -38.50
CA THR A 59 -5.14 17.10 -38.87
C THR A 59 -5.94 15.83 -39.19
N ALA A 60 -7.25 15.90 -38.91
CA ALA A 60 -8.27 14.91 -39.28
C ALA A 60 -8.66 15.01 -40.76
N THR A 61 -9.08 13.87 -41.34
CA THR A 61 -10.09 13.82 -42.42
C THR A 61 -10.68 12.41 -42.57
N ASN A 62 -11.99 12.39 -42.83
CA ASN A 62 -12.87 11.27 -43.17
C ASN A 62 -12.39 10.43 -44.36
N ASP A 63 -12.71 9.12 -44.41
CA ASP A 63 -13.75 8.63 -45.34
C ASP A 63 -14.14 7.15 -45.14
N SER A 64 -15.46 6.92 -45.28
CA SER A 64 -16.19 5.79 -45.89
C SER A 64 -15.64 4.35 -45.91
N LEU A 65 -16.50 3.37 -45.58
CA LEU A 65 -16.90 2.27 -46.47
C LEU A 65 -18.09 1.45 -45.91
N HIS A 66 -19.22 1.50 -46.66
CA HIS A 66 -20.10 0.38 -47.11
C HIS A 66 -20.05 -0.98 -46.35
N ASP A 67 -21.14 -1.70 -46.04
CA ASP A 67 -22.30 -2.04 -46.89
C ASP A 67 -23.50 -2.58 -46.08
N LYS A 68 -24.67 -2.57 -46.75
CA LYS A 68 -26.03 -2.85 -46.23
C LYS A 68 -26.73 -3.90 -47.11
N LEU A 69 -27.26 -5.00 -46.55
CA LEU A 69 -28.33 -5.86 -47.13
C LEU A 69 -29.09 -6.53 -45.96
N SER A 70 -30.33 -6.17 -45.58
CA SER A 70 -31.67 -6.44 -46.17
C SER A 70 -32.05 -7.95 -46.20
N MET A 71 -32.84 -8.46 -45.24
CA MET A 71 -34.31 -8.66 -45.19
C MET A 71 -34.90 -9.86 -45.99
N SER A 72 -35.68 -10.72 -45.32
CA SER A 72 -36.98 -11.24 -45.80
C SER A 72 -37.74 -12.03 -44.72
N SER A 73 -39.08 -12.00 -44.83
CA SER A 73 -40.15 -12.33 -43.88
C SER A 73 -40.85 -13.67 -44.18
N HIS A 74 -41.50 -14.32 -43.20
CA HIS A 74 -42.93 -14.71 -43.25
C HIS A 74 -43.46 -15.40 -41.95
N ASP A 75 -44.58 -14.85 -41.44
CA ASP A 75 -45.81 -15.40 -40.79
C ASP A 75 -45.96 -16.94 -40.59
N THR A 76 -46.53 -17.55 -39.53
CA THR A 76 -47.89 -17.39 -38.96
C THR A 76 -48.08 -18.30 -37.71
N SER A 77 -49.11 -17.98 -36.91
CA SER A 77 -50.05 -18.86 -36.17
C SER A 77 -49.97 -19.02 -34.62
N LYS A 78 -51.18 -18.91 -34.04
CA LYS A 78 -51.60 -18.92 -32.63
C LYS A 78 -51.70 -20.36 -32.08
N GLU A 79 -51.52 -20.57 -30.77
CA GLU A 79 -52.58 -21.13 -29.89
C GLU A 79 -52.21 -21.07 -28.39
N ASN A 80 -53.27 -21.13 -27.58
CA ASN A 80 -53.46 -20.84 -26.17
C ASN A 80 -53.15 -22.08 -25.28
N SER A 81 -52.79 -21.91 -24.00
CA SER A 81 -53.31 -22.68 -22.83
C SER A 81 -52.51 -22.54 -21.52
N GLN A 82 -53.21 -22.07 -20.48
CA GLN A 82 -53.24 -22.56 -19.08
C GLN A 82 -52.00 -22.46 -18.15
N GLN A 83 -52.03 -21.40 -17.33
CA GLN A 83 -52.09 -21.42 -15.85
C GLN A 83 -51.57 -22.67 -15.11
N SER A 84 -50.48 -22.50 -14.34
CA SER A 84 -50.35 -23.11 -13.01
C SER A 84 -49.48 -22.25 -12.11
N SER A 85 -50.08 -21.80 -11.02
CA SER A 85 -49.51 -20.99 -9.95
C SER A 85 -48.73 -21.86 -8.97
N PHE A 86 -47.44 -21.58 -8.81
CA PHE A 86 -46.72 -21.86 -7.57
C PHE A 86 -46.02 -20.57 -7.14
N GLN A 87 -46.71 -19.78 -6.31
CA GLN A 87 -46.04 -18.75 -5.51
C GLN A 87 -45.28 -19.48 -4.40
N ALA A 88 -43.96 -19.56 -4.56
CA ALA A 88 -43.08 -19.79 -3.43
C ALA A 88 -43.25 -18.62 -2.44
N PRO A 89 -43.25 -18.87 -1.12
CA PRO A 89 -43.24 -17.79 -0.14
C PRO A 89 -42.04 -16.88 -0.43
N LEU A 90 -42.31 -15.59 -0.65
CA LEU A 90 -41.30 -14.55 -0.65
C LEU A 90 -40.49 -14.71 0.64
N GLU A 91 -39.26 -15.21 0.52
CA GLU A 91 -38.26 -15.01 1.57
C GLU A 91 -38.23 -13.51 1.82
N GLN A 92 -38.57 -13.13 3.05
CA GLN A 92 -38.40 -11.77 3.51
C GLN A 92 -36.93 -11.42 3.31
N GLU A 93 -36.67 -10.62 2.29
CA GLU A 93 -35.44 -9.89 2.10
C GLU A 93 -35.11 -9.27 3.45
N LYS A 94 -34.09 -9.85 4.10
CA LYS A 94 -33.63 -9.44 5.41
C LYS A 94 -33.16 -8.01 5.21
N LYS A 95 -34.03 -7.04 5.56
CA LYS A 95 -33.78 -5.60 5.40
C LYS A 95 -32.36 -5.34 5.87
N GLN A 96 -31.48 -5.08 4.92
CA GLN A 96 -30.19 -4.49 5.17
C GLN A 96 -30.49 -3.26 6.04
N PRO A 97 -29.85 -3.10 7.21
CA PRO A 97 -30.09 -1.92 8.03
C PRO A 97 -29.90 -0.70 7.13
N ALA A 98 -30.85 0.24 7.22
CA ALA A 98 -30.86 1.45 6.42
C ALA A 98 -29.44 1.99 6.40
N GLN A 99 -28.87 2.13 5.18
CA GLN A 99 -27.55 2.68 4.98
C GLN A 99 -27.58 4.07 5.61
N GLU A 100 -27.06 4.19 6.83
CA GLU A 100 -26.87 5.48 7.48
C GLU A 100 -26.12 6.37 6.50
N ASN A 101 -26.40 7.67 6.48
CA ASN A 101 -25.74 8.60 5.57
C ASN A 101 -24.25 8.72 5.97
N LEU A 102 -23.44 7.72 5.60
CA LEU A 102 -22.02 7.66 5.89
C LEU A 102 -21.37 8.88 5.25
N THR A 103 -20.69 9.67 6.07
CA THR A 103 -20.23 11.00 5.65
C THR A 103 -18.76 11.05 5.29
N TRP A 104 -17.92 10.16 5.81
CA TRP A 104 -16.48 10.19 5.52
C TRP A 104 -16.18 9.46 4.22
N THR A 105 -15.17 9.93 3.50
CA THR A 105 -14.64 9.21 2.34
C THR A 105 -13.47 8.34 2.78
N GLY A 106 -13.62 7.03 2.65
CA GLY A 106 -12.58 6.03 2.88
C GLY A 106 -11.84 5.67 1.60
N TYR A 107 -10.53 5.54 1.69
CA TYR A 107 -9.65 5.10 0.60
C TYR A 107 -8.86 3.89 1.07
N HIS A 108 -8.91 2.80 0.31
CA HIS A 108 -8.24 1.56 0.69
C HIS A 108 -7.43 0.94 -0.44
N VAL A 109 -6.40 0.20 -0.04
CA VAL A 109 -5.53 -0.60 -0.92
C VAL A 109 -5.30 -1.98 -0.34
N SER A 110 -5.17 -2.96 -1.23
CA SER A 110 -4.94 -4.36 -0.91
C SER A 110 -4.14 -5.06 -2.01
N GLU A 111 -3.88 -6.36 -1.82
CA GLU A 111 -3.36 -7.24 -2.86
C GLU A 111 -4.24 -7.23 -4.13
N VAL A 112 -5.56 -7.11 -4.00
CA VAL A 112 -6.48 -7.17 -5.15
C VAL A 112 -6.66 -5.83 -5.86
N GLY A 113 -6.29 -4.71 -5.24
CA GLY A 113 -6.34 -3.38 -5.85
C GLY A 113 -6.72 -2.27 -4.89
N ASN A 114 -7.17 -1.15 -5.46
CA ASN A 114 -7.58 0.05 -4.74
C ASN A 114 -9.10 0.24 -4.86
N ALA A 115 -9.73 0.77 -3.82
CA ALA A 115 -11.08 1.30 -3.95
C ALA A 115 -11.35 2.41 -2.92
N SER A 116 -12.51 3.04 -3.06
CA SER A 116 -13.01 4.05 -2.12
C SER A 116 -14.47 3.83 -1.85
N ASN A 117 -14.91 4.19 -0.65
CA ASN A 117 -16.28 4.01 -0.20
C ASN A 117 -16.59 4.98 0.93
N ASN A 118 -17.86 5.32 1.08
CA ASN A 118 -18.30 6.11 2.22
C ASN A 118 -18.29 5.21 3.47
N VAL A 119 -17.74 5.74 4.55
CA VAL A 119 -17.58 5.09 5.85
C VAL A 119 -17.72 6.15 6.93
N ASP A 120 -17.78 5.75 8.20
CA ASP A 120 -17.63 6.65 9.35
C ASP A 120 -16.92 5.89 10.46
N LYS A 121 -16.42 6.60 11.47
CA LYS A 121 -15.73 5.98 12.63
C LYS A 121 -16.59 4.95 13.36
N ASP A 122 -17.91 5.07 13.31
CA ASP A 122 -18.85 4.20 14.02
C ASP A 122 -19.27 2.97 13.20
N ASN A 123 -18.89 2.94 11.92
CA ASN A 123 -19.35 1.98 10.92
C ASN A 123 -18.17 1.31 10.19
N VAL A 124 -17.13 0.90 10.92
CA VAL A 124 -15.95 0.24 10.35
C VAL A 124 -16.17 -1.26 10.25
N THR A 125 -16.11 -1.80 9.03
CA THR A 125 -16.22 -3.25 8.79
C THR A 125 -14.89 -3.95 9.06
N VAL A 126 -14.93 -5.00 9.88
CA VAL A 126 -13.83 -5.94 10.14
C VAL A 126 -14.35 -7.38 10.05
N PHE A 127 -13.48 -8.36 10.20
CA PHE A 127 -13.85 -9.77 10.10
C PHE A 127 -13.45 -10.53 11.37
N THR A 128 -14.34 -11.39 11.85
CA THR A 128 -14.00 -12.42 12.84
C THR A 128 -13.64 -13.69 12.11
N PHE A 129 -12.47 -14.23 12.43
CA PHE A 129 -11.91 -15.42 11.80
C PHE A 129 -12.10 -16.63 12.71
N VAL A 130 -12.45 -17.77 12.11
CA VAL A 130 -12.47 -19.05 12.81
C VAL A 130 -11.59 -20.02 12.04
N GLU A 131 -10.48 -20.42 12.64
CA GLU A 131 -9.53 -21.33 12.01
C GLU A 131 -10.06 -22.78 12.02
N TYR A 132 -9.80 -23.51 10.93
CA TYR A 132 -9.87 -24.95 10.93
C TYR A 132 -8.61 -25.53 11.56
N ASN A 133 -8.77 -26.64 12.28
CA ASN A 133 -7.65 -27.52 12.58
C ASN A 133 -7.40 -28.41 11.35
N SER A 134 -6.86 -27.81 10.29
CA SER A 134 -6.62 -28.49 9.01
C SER A 134 -5.61 -29.63 9.18
N GLN A 135 -5.88 -30.78 8.55
CA GLN A 135 -4.95 -31.91 8.49
C GLN A 135 -4.13 -31.93 7.18
N TYR A 136 -4.50 -31.13 6.18
CA TYR A 136 -3.87 -31.13 4.85
C TYR A 136 -3.53 -29.71 4.38
N ASN A 137 -2.37 -29.56 3.75
CA ASN A 137 -1.84 -28.25 3.33
C ASN A 137 -2.69 -27.49 2.31
N ASP A 138 -3.59 -28.19 1.58
CA ASP A 138 -4.42 -27.57 0.55
C ASP A 138 -5.83 -27.17 1.02
N ASP A 139 -6.18 -27.49 2.27
CA ASP A 139 -7.49 -27.15 2.82
C ASP A 139 -7.61 -25.65 3.14
N PRO A 140 -8.83 -25.08 3.15
CA PRO A 140 -9.07 -23.76 3.71
C PRO A 140 -8.53 -23.67 5.14
N VAL A 141 -7.84 -22.57 5.44
CA VAL A 141 -7.36 -22.28 6.79
C VAL A 141 -8.51 -21.76 7.65
N PHE A 142 -9.47 -21.04 7.06
CA PHE A 142 -10.59 -20.45 7.78
C PHE A 142 -11.94 -21.11 7.43
N ASP A 143 -12.78 -21.29 8.45
CA ASP A 143 -14.15 -21.79 8.32
C ASP A 143 -15.02 -20.72 7.66
N LYS A 144 -15.33 -20.94 6.38
CA LYS A 144 -16.19 -20.07 5.57
C LYS A 144 -17.59 -19.84 6.16
N THR A 145 -18.13 -20.79 6.91
CA THR A 145 -19.49 -20.67 7.48
C THR A 145 -19.52 -19.85 8.77
N LYS A 146 -18.37 -19.74 9.45
CA LYS A 146 -18.23 -19.04 10.73
C LYS A 146 -17.44 -17.75 10.63
N THR A 147 -16.60 -17.59 9.62
CA THR A 147 -15.93 -16.33 9.31
C THR A 147 -16.98 -15.32 8.85
N GLN A 148 -17.15 -14.25 9.62
CA GLN A 148 -18.22 -13.27 9.40
C GLN A 148 -17.66 -11.85 9.48
N SER A 149 -18.21 -10.97 8.66
CA SER A 149 -17.98 -9.53 8.85
C SER A 149 -18.75 -9.04 10.08
N LYS A 150 -18.16 -8.07 10.77
CA LYS A 150 -18.80 -7.33 11.86
C LYS A 150 -18.47 -5.85 11.73
N THR A 151 -19.35 -5.03 12.27
CA THR A 151 -19.15 -3.58 12.36
C THR A 151 -18.62 -3.23 13.74
N ILE A 152 -17.58 -2.40 13.78
CA ILE A 152 -17.03 -1.84 15.01
C ILE A 152 -17.11 -0.31 14.96
N SER A 153 -17.13 0.30 16.15
CA SER A 153 -16.97 1.74 16.32
C SER A 153 -15.59 2.03 16.89
N LEU A 154 -14.89 2.99 16.29
CA LEU A 154 -13.57 3.41 16.74
C LEU A 154 -13.69 4.43 17.87
N VAL A 155 -12.86 4.24 18.90
CA VAL A 155 -12.60 5.25 19.94
C VAL A 155 -11.33 6.02 19.63
N ASP A 156 -11.16 7.20 20.22
CA ASP A 156 -9.98 8.03 19.99
C ASP A 156 -8.68 7.28 20.36
N GLY A 157 -7.65 7.42 19.52
CA GLY A 157 -6.40 6.68 19.67
C GLY A 157 -6.43 5.29 19.01
N LYS A 158 -5.72 4.33 19.62
CA LYS A 158 -5.46 3.00 19.04
C LYS A 158 -6.64 2.04 19.29
N ASN A 159 -7.02 1.32 18.25
CA ASN A 159 -8.08 0.31 18.24
C ASN A 159 -7.52 -0.95 17.57
N GLU A 160 -7.36 -2.06 18.30
CA GLU A 160 -6.74 -3.27 17.73
C GLU A 160 -7.36 -4.56 18.26
N SER A 161 -7.37 -5.60 17.42
CA SER A 161 -7.68 -6.98 17.77
C SER A 161 -6.77 -7.89 16.97
N LYS A 162 -5.95 -8.67 17.67
CA LYS A 162 -5.09 -9.68 17.02
C LYS A 162 -5.93 -10.83 16.47
N GLU A 163 -6.98 -11.21 17.18
CA GLU A 163 -7.91 -12.29 16.79
C GLU A 163 -8.73 -11.93 15.54
N ASP A 164 -9.16 -10.67 15.44
CA ASP A 164 -9.92 -10.17 14.28
C ASP A 164 -9.02 -9.45 13.25
N TYR A 165 -7.69 -9.55 13.41
CA TYR A 165 -6.68 -9.07 12.47
C TYR A 165 -6.76 -7.58 12.07
N TYR A 166 -7.24 -6.70 12.96
CA TYR A 166 -7.31 -5.26 12.69
C TYR A 166 -6.44 -4.41 13.63
N HIS A 167 -5.98 -3.29 13.10
CA HIS A 167 -5.26 -2.24 13.82
C HIS A 167 -5.60 -0.89 13.17
N PHE A 168 -6.35 -0.05 13.89
CA PHE A 168 -6.73 1.29 13.47
C PHE A 168 -6.28 2.32 14.50
N THR A 169 -6.05 3.53 14.02
CA THR A 169 -5.87 4.72 14.84
C THR A 169 -6.89 5.77 14.42
N LEU A 170 -7.77 6.18 15.34
CA LEU A 170 -8.61 7.36 15.19
C LEU A 170 -7.84 8.58 15.73
N LYS A 171 -7.89 9.70 14.99
CA LYS A 171 -7.20 10.93 15.34
C LYS A 171 -8.16 12.12 15.35
N ASP A 172 -8.23 12.79 16.50
CA ASP A 172 -8.99 14.02 16.72
C ASP A 172 -10.47 13.93 16.35
N ALA A 173 -11.02 12.71 16.22
CA ALA A 173 -12.32 12.44 15.59
C ALA A 173 -12.50 13.05 14.17
N LEU A 174 -11.41 13.38 13.49
CA LEU A 174 -11.40 13.96 12.14
C LEU A 174 -11.15 12.91 11.06
N PHE A 175 -10.33 11.92 11.36
CA PHE A 175 -9.97 10.85 10.44
C PHE A 175 -9.48 9.62 11.19
N TYR A 176 -9.49 8.47 10.54
CA TYR A 176 -8.81 7.28 11.01
C TYR A 176 -7.95 6.69 9.91
N TYR A 177 -6.96 5.91 10.30
CA TYR A 177 -6.12 5.13 9.39
C TYR A 177 -5.73 3.80 10.02
N GLY A 178 -5.34 2.82 9.22
CA GLY A 178 -4.84 1.55 9.71
C GLY A 178 -5.03 0.41 8.73
N SER A 179 -5.23 -0.78 9.28
CA SER A 179 -5.40 -2.00 8.52
C SER A 179 -6.42 -2.95 9.14
N TYR A 180 -7.00 -3.80 8.29
CA TYR A 180 -7.80 -4.95 8.71
C TYR A 180 -7.53 -6.15 7.82
N GLY A 181 -7.76 -7.35 8.36
CA GLY A 181 -7.75 -8.59 7.60
C GLY A 181 -9.11 -8.87 6.98
N GLN A 182 -9.13 -9.38 5.76
CA GLN A 182 -10.28 -10.07 5.16
C GLN A 182 -9.85 -11.49 4.76
N PRO A 183 -10.75 -12.49 4.79
CA PRO A 183 -10.41 -13.79 4.23
C PRO A 183 -10.18 -13.67 2.72
N SER A 184 -9.17 -14.38 2.21
CA SER A 184 -9.01 -14.56 0.77
C SER A 184 -10.22 -15.28 0.17
N ALA A 185 -10.42 -15.15 -1.15
CA ALA A 185 -11.56 -15.78 -1.83
C ALA A 185 -11.65 -17.31 -1.62
N ASP A 186 -10.50 -17.97 -1.44
CA ASP A 186 -10.36 -19.40 -1.14
C ASP A 186 -10.25 -19.73 0.36
N TYR A 187 -10.31 -18.72 1.24
CA TYR A 187 -10.23 -18.85 2.70
C TYR A 187 -8.93 -19.51 3.20
N LYS A 188 -7.85 -19.45 2.41
CA LYS A 188 -6.53 -19.99 2.77
C LYS A 188 -5.64 -18.99 3.49
N LYS A 189 -5.86 -17.69 3.32
CA LYS A 189 -5.04 -16.65 3.96
C LYS A 189 -5.88 -15.46 4.40
N VAL A 190 -5.28 -14.65 5.28
CA VAL A 190 -5.78 -13.32 5.60
C VAL A 190 -5.17 -12.33 4.62
N GLU A 191 -6.00 -11.74 3.77
CA GLU A 191 -5.63 -10.60 2.93
C GLU A 191 -5.66 -9.33 3.77
N LYS A 192 -4.54 -8.59 3.77
CA LYS A 192 -4.45 -7.32 4.49
C LYS A 192 -4.96 -6.18 3.61
N ASN A 193 -5.77 -5.33 4.21
CA ASN A 193 -6.26 -4.10 3.61
C ASN A 193 -5.71 -2.94 4.43
N TYR A 194 -5.15 -1.94 3.75
CA TYR A 194 -4.78 -0.67 4.37
C TYR A 194 -5.76 0.40 3.97
N ILE A 195 -6.23 1.19 4.93
CA ILE A 195 -7.30 2.15 4.73
C ILE A 195 -7.08 3.39 5.59
N TYR A 196 -7.47 4.54 5.05
CA TYR A 196 -7.81 5.70 5.85
C TYR A 196 -9.17 6.24 5.43
N ALA A 197 -9.82 6.97 6.33
CA ALA A 197 -11.02 7.73 6.01
C ALA A 197 -10.99 9.08 6.72
N ILE A 198 -11.46 10.11 6.01
CA ILE A 198 -11.39 11.50 6.46
C ILE A 198 -12.79 12.09 6.43
N LYS A 199 -13.16 12.80 7.49
CA LYS A 199 -14.36 13.61 7.53
C LYS A 199 -14.27 14.73 6.48
N PRO A 200 -15.31 14.99 5.67
CA PRO A 200 -15.19 15.89 4.51
C PRO A 200 -14.74 17.31 4.85
N ASP A 201 -15.18 17.85 5.99
CA ASP A 201 -14.83 19.20 6.45
C ASP A 201 -13.38 19.32 6.96
N ALA A 202 -12.71 18.20 7.23
CA ALA A 202 -11.31 18.16 7.64
C ALA A 202 -10.35 18.08 6.44
N ILE A 203 -10.83 17.73 5.24
CA ILE A 203 -9.99 17.61 4.04
C ILE A 203 -9.50 19.00 3.61
N ASN A 204 -8.18 19.17 3.56
CA ASN A 204 -7.57 20.36 2.98
C ASN A 204 -7.37 20.18 1.48
N ASN A 205 -8.09 20.98 0.69
CA ASN A 205 -8.01 21.04 -0.78
C ASN A 205 -7.25 22.26 -1.31
N GLU A 206 -6.54 22.99 -0.44
CA GLU A 206 -5.77 24.16 -0.87
C GLU A 206 -4.62 23.76 -1.80
N ASN A 207 -4.19 24.74 -2.60
CA ASN A 207 -3.03 24.63 -3.46
C ASN A 207 -1.74 24.46 -2.62
N LEU A 208 -0.86 23.56 -3.04
CA LEU A 208 0.34 23.18 -2.30
C LEU A 208 1.63 23.81 -2.85
N ASN A 209 1.59 24.60 -3.92
CA ASN A 209 2.74 25.20 -4.59
C ASN A 209 3.60 26.08 -3.65
N ALA A 210 2.99 26.65 -2.61
CA ALA A 210 3.67 27.47 -1.60
C ALA A 210 3.97 26.71 -0.30
N LEU A 211 3.58 25.44 -0.19
CA LEU A 211 3.77 24.65 1.02
C LEU A 211 5.27 24.43 1.26
N THR A 212 5.75 24.90 2.41
CA THR A 212 7.05 24.56 2.97
C THR A 212 6.84 24.06 4.39
N ALA A 213 7.01 22.76 4.59
CA ALA A 213 6.76 22.09 5.87
C ALA A 213 7.44 20.73 5.90
N THR A 214 7.74 20.22 7.10
CA THR A 214 8.20 18.85 7.30
C THR A 214 7.16 18.10 8.11
N TYR A 215 6.95 16.83 7.76
CA TYR A 215 6.09 15.89 8.43
C TYR A 215 6.94 14.70 8.85
N HIS A 216 6.69 14.18 10.05
CA HIS A 216 7.42 13.05 10.62
C HIS A 216 6.46 12.12 11.35
N GLN A 217 6.72 10.81 11.25
CA GLN A 217 6.00 9.82 12.05
C GLN A 217 6.81 8.54 12.19
N GLU A 218 6.97 8.08 13.42
CA GLU A 218 7.47 6.73 13.71
C GLU A 218 6.43 5.69 13.31
N ASP A 219 6.87 4.63 12.65
CA ASP A 219 6.00 3.60 12.04
C ASP A 219 4.89 4.21 11.14
N GLY A 220 5.18 5.37 10.53
CA GLY A 220 4.22 6.10 9.69
C GLY A 220 3.92 5.43 8.35
N PHE A 221 4.80 4.56 7.86
CA PHE A 221 4.54 3.75 6.67
C PHE A 221 4.27 2.31 7.09
N ILE A 222 3.01 1.90 6.99
CA ILE A 222 2.54 0.56 7.29
C ILE A 222 2.26 -0.12 5.96
N TYR A 223 2.98 -1.19 5.65
CA TYR A 223 2.91 -1.80 4.32
C TYR A 223 3.07 -3.32 4.39
N SER A 224 2.55 -4.02 3.40
CA SER A 224 2.83 -5.44 3.22
C SER A 224 3.71 -5.65 2.01
N VAL A 225 4.74 -6.47 2.16
CA VAL A 225 5.66 -6.87 1.08
C VAL A 225 5.53 -8.36 0.79
N LEU A 226 5.63 -8.75 -0.47
CA LEU A 226 5.58 -10.15 -0.87
C LEU A 226 6.80 -10.92 -0.32
N SER A 227 6.55 -11.99 0.43
CA SER A 227 7.54 -12.73 1.23
C SER A 227 8.64 -13.40 0.41
N ASP A 228 8.28 -13.83 -0.80
CA ASP A 228 9.18 -14.43 -1.78
C ASP A 228 8.64 -14.10 -3.16
N VAL A 229 9.25 -13.08 -3.77
CA VAL A 229 8.78 -12.45 -5.00
C VAL A 229 8.80 -13.39 -6.21
N ASN A 230 9.45 -14.56 -6.09
CA ASN A 230 9.61 -15.53 -7.18
C ASN A 230 8.85 -16.84 -6.95
N ARG A 231 8.12 -16.99 -5.83
CA ARG A 231 7.50 -18.25 -5.42
C ARG A 231 5.98 -18.19 -5.47
N VAL A 232 5.38 -19.23 -6.05
CA VAL A 232 3.92 -19.49 -6.00
C VAL A 232 3.52 -19.80 -4.56
N GLY A 233 2.49 -19.12 -4.06
CA GLY A 233 2.07 -19.20 -2.66
C GLY A 233 2.85 -18.28 -1.72
N SER A 234 3.52 -17.25 -2.27
CA SER A 234 4.08 -16.17 -1.47
C SER A 234 2.99 -15.34 -0.80
N GLU A 235 3.29 -14.87 0.40
CA GLU A 235 2.35 -14.14 1.24
C GLU A 235 2.83 -12.71 1.45
N TYR A 236 1.90 -11.80 1.67
CA TYR A 236 2.20 -10.41 1.97
C TYR A 236 2.46 -10.25 3.47
N ILE A 237 3.71 -9.97 3.84
CA ILE A 237 4.14 -9.83 5.24
C ILE A 237 4.09 -8.35 5.65
N PRO A 238 3.39 -7.99 6.75
CA PRO A 238 3.39 -6.63 7.28
C PRO A 238 4.78 -6.14 7.70
N GLN A 239 5.05 -4.88 7.40
CA GLN A 239 6.29 -4.16 7.67
C GLN A 239 5.95 -2.73 8.10
N TYR A 240 6.91 -2.09 8.76
CA TYR A 240 6.79 -0.73 9.27
C TYR A 240 8.04 0.07 8.93
N GLY A 241 7.85 1.36 8.63
CA GLY A 241 8.92 2.31 8.39
C GLY A 241 8.60 3.69 8.98
N ASN A 242 9.61 4.33 9.53
CA ASN A 242 9.58 5.71 9.97
C ASN A 242 9.57 6.63 8.74
N VAL A 243 8.69 7.62 8.74
CA VAL A 243 8.49 8.55 7.63
C VAL A 243 9.08 9.90 7.98
N THR A 244 9.90 10.43 7.07
CA THR A 244 10.26 11.85 7.02
C THR A 244 9.85 12.39 5.66
N LEU A 245 8.92 13.35 5.62
CA LEU A 245 8.40 13.93 4.40
C LEU A 245 8.51 15.45 4.46
N THR A 246 9.17 16.07 3.49
CA THR A 246 9.40 17.51 3.42
C THR A 246 8.85 18.09 2.14
N PHE A 247 8.08 19.14 2.28
CA PHE A 247 7.61 20.00 1.21
C PHE A 247 8.48 21.25 1.14
N ARG A 248 8.90 21.62 -0.06
CA ARG A 248 9.56 22.90 -0.36
C ARG A 248 8.96 23.48 -1.62
N ASN A 249 8.09 24.48 -1.45
CA ASN A 249 7.32 25.08 -2.54
C ASN A 249 6.57 24.02 -3.36
N GLY A 250 5.78 23.18 -2.69
CA GLY A 250 4.98 22.12 -3.33
C GLY A 250 5.76 20.89 -3.77
N LYS A 251 7.10 20.95 -3.85
CA LYS A 251 7.93 19.80 -4.18
C LYS A 251 8.16 18.91 -2.97
N ILE A 252 8.07 17.62 -3.18
CA ILE A 252 8.14 16.59 -2.15
C ILE A 252 9.53 15.95 -2.15
N TYR A 253 10.11 15.82 -0.97
CA TYR A 253 11.37 15.12 -0.72
C TYR A 253 11.27 14.38 0.61
N GLY A 254 11.99 13.28 0.76
CA GLY A 254 12.01 12.60 2.05
C GLY A 254 12.50 11.18 1.95
N GLU A 255 12.22 10.41 2.97
CA GLU A 255 12.68 9.03 3.09
C GLU A 255 11.76 8.24 4.01
N ILE A 256 11.77 6.94 3.79
CA ILE A 256 11.23 5.95 4.71
C ILE A 256 12.40 5.07 5.12
N TYR A 257 12.60 4.92 6.43
CA TYR A 257 13.70 4.16 6.99
C TYR A 257 13.23 3.37 8.20
N ARG A 258 14.04 2.42 8.67
CA ARG A 258 13.81 1.75 9.95
C ARG A 258 15.13 1.52 10.68
N TYR A 259 15.04 1.25 11.97
CA TYR A 259 16.20 0.83 12.75
C TYR A 259 16.15 -0.68 13.00
N ASN A 260 17.06 -1.42 12.36
CA ASN A 260 17.26 -2.86 12.59
C ASN A 260 18.77 -3.18 12.63
N ARG A 261 19.34 -3.28 13.83
CA ARG A 261 20.80 -3.44 14.04
C ARG A 261 21.66 -2.36 13.34
N GLY A 262 21.04 -1.26 12.94
CA GLY A 262 21.56 -0.23 12.04
C GLY A 262 20.39 0.52 11.40
N ARG A 263 20.67 1.59 10.65
CA ARG A 263 19.65 2.30 9.86
C ARG A 263 19.51 1.61 8.51
N ASP A 264 18.33 1.08 8.23
CA ASP A 264 17.95 0.58 6.92
C ASP A 264 17.19 1.69 6.19
N ASP A 265 17.75 2.18 5.08
CA ASP A 265 17.04 3.08 4.18
C ASP A 265 16.14 2.24 3.27
N LEU A 266 14.83 2.40 3.41
CA LEU A 266 13.84 1.55 2.73
C LEU A 266 13.40 2.17 1.41
N PHE A 267 13.00 3.45 1.44
CA PHE A 267 12.48 4.16 0.28
C PHE A 267 12.95 5.61 0.25
N GLN A 268 13.28 6.11 -0.93
CA GLN A 268 13.42 7.53 -1.21
C GLN A 268 12.05 8.09 -1.61
N LEU A 269 11.70 9.25 -1.04
CA LEU A 269 10.46 9.97 -1.36
C LEU A 269 10.75 11.13 -2.29
N SER A 270 9.94 11.27 -3.33
CA SER A 270 9.99 12.38 -4.27
C SER A 270 8.61 12.66 -4.86
N GLY A 271 8.38 13.86 -5.41
CA GLY A 271 7.10 14.17 -6.03
C GLY A 271 6.80 15.66 -6.07
N GLU A 272 5.56 15.98 -6.38
CA GLU A 272 5.05 17.35 -6.47
C GLU A 272 3.56 17.37 -6.12
N ASP A 273 3.15 18.43 -5.44
CA ASP A 273 1.80 18.67 -4.94
C ASP A 273 1.28 17.53 -4.05
N ARG A 274 0.35 16.72 -4.56
CA ARG A 274 -0.24 15.57 -3.87
C ARG A 274 0.30 14.25 -4.39
N ASN A 275 1.10 14.27 -5.46
CA ASN A 275 1.60 13.07 -6.09
C ASN A 275 2.96 12.71 -5.49
N LEU A 276 2.97 11.69 -4.66
CA LEU A 276 4.17 11.14 -4.05
C LEU A 276 4.61 9.88 -4.79
N ILE A 277 5.91 9.75 -5.00
CA ILE A 277 6.58 8.56 -5.53
C ILE A 277 7.49 8.01 -4.43
N LEU A 278 7.30 6.74 -4.11
CA LEU A 278 8.17 5.93 -3.26
C LEU A 278 9.06 5.09 -4.18
N THR A 279 10.35 5.38 -4.18
CA THR A 279 11.36 4.59 -4.89
C THR A 279 12.11 3.73 -3.90
N PRO A 280 12.09 2.39 -4.02
CA PRO A 280 12.88 1.52 -3.16
C PRO A 280 14.36 1.92 -3.17
N HIS A 281 15.02 1.87 -2.03
CA HIS A 281 16.46 2.09 -1.98
C HIS A 281 17.19 0.91 -2.65
N LYS A 282 18.38 1.15 -3.22
CA LYS A 282 19.15 0.10 -3.94
C LYS A 282 19.44 -1.14 -3.08
N ASN A 283 19.61 -0.93 -1.77
CA ASN A 283 19.89 -1.98 -0.80
C ASN A 283 18.66 -2.27 0.07
N ASN A 284 17.45 -2.13 -0.49
CA ASN A 284 16.22 -2.42 0.24
C ASN A 284 16.26 -3.87 0.75
N PRO A 285 15.97 -4.12 2.04
CA PRO A 285 16.10 -5.44 2.66
C PRO A 285 15.09 -6.48 2.17
N HIS A 286 14.16 -6.09 1.29
CA HIS A 286 13.14 -6.95 0.69
C HIS A 286 13.34 -7.16 -0.81
N ASP A 287 14.55 -6.87 -1.33
CA ASP A 287 14.91 -7.06 -2.75
C ASP A 287 13.96 -6.33 -3.74
N LEU A 288 13.47 -5.17 -3.32
CA LEU A 288 12.63 -4.28 -4.13
C LEU A 288 13.50 -3.45 -5.09
N SER A 289 13.09 -3.36 -6.35
CA SER A 289 13.90 -2.73 -7.41
C SER A 289 13.67 -1.21 -7.51
N PRO A 290 14.73 -0.37 -7.47
CA PRO A 290 14.59 1.08 -7.68
C PRO A 290 14.21 1.48 -9.11
N THR A 291 14.48 0.64 -10.11
CA THR A 291 14.37 0.99 -11.53
C THR A 291 13.20 0.29 -12.24
N GLY A 292 12.30 -0.30 -11.47
CA GLY A 292 11.28 -1.22 -11.99
C GLY A 292 9.87 -0.91 -11.48
N PRO A 293 8.97 -1.91 -11.58
CA PRO A 293 7.57 -1.77 -11.21
C PRO A 293 7.33 -1.72 -9.69
N ASP A 294 8.42 -1.76 -8.90
CA ASP A 294 8.40 -1.60 -7.44
C ASP A 294 8.40 -0.11 -7.01
N ASN A 295 8.36 0.83 -7.96
CA ASN A 295 8.08 2.23 -7.65
C ASN A 295 6.58 2.39 -7.39
N MET A 296 6.21 2.93 -6.23
CA MET A 296 4.81 3.20 -5.87
C MET A 296 4.48 4.66 -6.07
N THR A 297 3.39 4.93 -6.77
CA THR A 297 2.75 6.26 -6.78
C THR A 297 1.63 6.28 -5.75
N MET A 298 1.54 7.36 -4.99
CA MET A 298 0.56 7.58 -3.94
C MET A 298 0.01 9.00 -4.04
N GLU A 299 -1.30 9.15 -4.00
CA GLU A 299 -1.94 10.45 -3.83
C GLU A 299 -2.08 10.77 -2.33
N LEU A 300 -1.59 11.94 -1.93
CA LEU A 300 -1.60 12.42 -0.57
C LEU A 300 -2.82 13.31 -0.29
N ASN A 301 -3.48 13.02 0.81
CA ASN A 301 -4.52 13.86 1.40
C ASN A 301 -4.00 14.58 2.64
N PHE A 302 -4.31 15.87 2.73
CA PHE A 302 -3.97 16.71 3.87
C PHE A 302 -5.19 16.93 4.73
N ILE A 303 -4.99 16.88 6.04
CA ILE A 303 -6.07 17.01 7.02
C ILE A 303 -5.77 18.21 7.90
N ASN A 304 -6.77 19.08 8.01
CA ASN A 304 -6.73 20.27 8.85
C ASN A 304 -7.13 19.91 10.28
N ALA A 305 -6.27 20.15 11.27
CA ALA A 305 -6.67 20.09 12.68
C ALA A 305 -7.40 21.37 13.10
N GLU A 306 -6.95 22.50 12.55
CA GLU A 306 -7.64 23.80 12.58
C GLU A 306 -7.73 24.33 11.14
N LYS A 307 -8.58 25.33 10.89
CA LYS A 307 -9.06 25.76 9.55
C LYS A 307 -8.08 25.63 8.37
N THR A 308 -6.81 25.97 8.56
CA THR A 308 -5.78 25.90 7.50
C THR A 308 -4.50 25.17 7.94
N ASP A 309 -4.47 24.66 9.17
CA ASP A 309 -3.32 23.93 9.67
C ASP A 309 -3.37 22.49 9.16
N LYS A 310 -2.73 22.28 8.00
CA LYS A 310 -2.43 20.99 7.35
C LYS A 310 -1.58 20.13 8.29
N LYS A 311 -2.15 19.71 9.41
CA LYS A 311 -1.44 19.08 10.52
C LYS A 311 -1.05 17.66 10.15
N TYR A 312 -1.86 16.99 9.35
CA TYR A 312 -1.62 15.60 8.99
C TYR A 312 -1.58 15.41 7.47
N VAL A 313 -0.83 14.40 7.05
CA VAL A 313 -0.80 13.89 5.68
C VAL A 313 -0.98 12.39 5.70
N VAL A 314 -1.79 11.87 4.79
CA VAL A 314 -2.09 10.45 4.67
C VAL A 314 -2.22 10.03 3.20
N GLY A 315 -1.90 8.79 2.87
CA GLY A 315 -2.09 8.25 1.54
C GLY A 315 -2.04 6.72 1.55
N VAL A 316 -2.59 6.11 0.49
CA VAL A 316 -2.49 4.67 0.24
C VAL A 316 -1.98 4.44 -1.18
N GLY A 317 -1.24 3.36 -1.38
CA GLY A 317 -0.67 3.04 -2.69
C GLY A 317 -0.32 1.58 -2.83
N LYS A 318 -0.14 1.16 -4.09
CA LYS A 318 0.27 -0.18 -4.50
C LYS A 318 1.36 -0.09 -5.56
N ALA A 319 2.33 -0.98 -5.46
CA ALA A 319 3.29 -1.34 -6.50
C ALA A 319 3.21 -2.85 -6.74
N GLU A 320 4.06 -3.38 -7.63
CA GLU A 320 4.04 -4.79 -8.01
C GLU A 320 4.15 -5.76 -6.82
N LYS A 321 5.07 -5.47 -5.89
CA LYS A 321 5.43 -6.40 -4.80
C LYS A 321 5.03 -5.93 -3.40
N TYR A 322 4.43 -4.76 -3.28
CA TYR A 322 4.00 -4.23 -1.99
C TYR A 322 2.89 -3.20 -2.14
N TYR A 323 2.12 -3.05 -1.08
CA TYR A 323 1.11 -2.03 -0.95
C TYR A 323 1.04 -1.56 0.49
N GLY A 324 0.59 -0.34 0.72
CA GLY A 324 0.66 0.23 2.05
C GLY A 324 -0.03 1.58 2.20
N LEU A 325 0.05 2.06 3.43
CA LEU A 325 -0.48 3.32 3.90
C LEU A 325 0.64 4.14 4.51
N LEU A 326 0.70 5.41 4.11
CA LEU A 326 1.55 6.42 4.69
C LEU A 326 0.70 7.34 5.55
N PHE A 327 1.17 7.64 6.76
CA PHE A 327 0.66 8.67 7.64
C PHE A 327 1.85 9.44 8.22
N ALA A 328 1.74 10.77 8.26
CA ALA A 328 2.69 11.61 8.99
C ALA A 328 2.05 12.87 9.58
N GLU A 329 2.61 13.35 10.68
CA GLU A 329 2.20 14.59 11.35
C GLU A 329 3.22 15.70 11.10
N LYS A 330 2.74 16.92 10.92
CA LYS A 330 3.55 18.11 10.69
C LYS A 330 4.45 18.37 11.91
N SER A 331 5.75 18.41 11.66
CA SER A 331 6.76 18.69 12.69
C SER A 331 6.64 20.13 13.17
N HIS A 332 6.68 20.32 14.49
CA HIS A 332 6.70 21.63 15.14
C HIS A 332 8.12 22.24 15.19
N GLN A 333 8.96 22.03 14.16
CA GLN A 333 10.27 22.67 14.17
C GLN A 333 10.11 24.16 13.85
N ALA A 334 10.36 25.00 14.87
CA ALA A 334 10.69 26.40 14.69
C ALA A 334 11.93 26.49 13.78
N GLN A 335 11.80 27.25 12.70
CA GLN A 335 12.90 27.56 11.78
C GLN A 335 14.04 28.30 12.50
#